data_AF-A0A818YPV6-F1
#
_entry.id   AF-A0A818YPV6-F1
#
_cell.length_a   1.000
_cell.length_b   1.000
_cell.length_c   1.000
_cell.angle_alpha   90.00
_cell.angle_beta   90.00
_cell.angle_gamma   90.00
#
_symmetry.space_group_name_H-M   'P 1'
#
loop_
_entity.id
_entity.type
_entity.pdbx_description
1 polymer ?
#
loop_
_entity_poly.entity_id
_entity_poly.type
_entity_poly.pdbx_seq_one_letter_code
_entity_poly.pdbx_strand_id
1 'polypeptide(L)'
;MQLFIIIILVVSLVFALIGITTNYWYQNLSNENEGLWIICRRQSFSSYSTLNIDSCDKQPYFKSQGFAISGFVILSIALILSIIRRYRKNDRILVYLTIPTFIISIILFICSYLFHPRNLNRSQFGYSIYFMLVSNILSLITAGLIIFSAATIQS
;
A
#
# COMPACT_ATOMS: atom_id res chain seq x y z
N MET A 1 15.60 -2.56 -19.74
CA MET A 1 14.94 -1.58 -18.84
C MET A 1 13.44 -1.84 -18.63
N GLN A 2 12.59 -1.89 -19.67
CA GLN A 2 11.13 -2.06 -19.48
C GLN A 2 10.71 -3.35 -18.76
N LEU A 3 11.33 -4.50 -19.04
CA LEU A 3 11.02 -5.76 -18.32
C LEU A 3 11.23 -5.60 -16.80
N PHE A 4 12.33 -4.96 -16.42
CA PHE A 4 12.68 -4.72 -15.02
C PHE A 4 11.66 -3.80 -14.33
N ILE A 5 11.22 -2.74 -15.01
CA ILE A 5 10.14 -1.84 -14.54
C ILE A 5 8.85 -2.62 -14.28
N ILE A 6 8.46 -3.53 -15.19
CA ILE A 6 7.27 -4.37 -15.02
C ILE A 6 7.41 -5.28 -13.80
N ILE A 7 8.57 -5.92 -13.61
CA ILE A 7 8.81 -6.80 -12.47
C ILE A 7 8.70 -6.02 -11.15
N ILE A 8 9.31 -4.84 -11.06
CA ILE A 8 9.22 -3.98 -9.86
C ILE A 8 7.76 -3.60 -9.58
N LEU A 9 6.98 -3.22 -10.61
CA LEU A 9 5.57 -2.88 -10.46
C LEU A 9 4.74 -4.07 -9.95
N VAL A 10 4.99 -5.28 -10.45
CA VAL A 10 4.31 -6.50 -9.96
C VAL A 10 4.65 -6.74 -8.49
N VAL A 11 5.92 -6.66 -8.12
CA VAL A 11 6.36 -6.85 -6.72
C VAL A 11 5.76 -5.78 -5.80
N SER A 12 5.78 -4.51 -6.23
CA SER A 12 5.15 -3.40 -5.51
C SER A 12 3.64 -3.65 -5.30
N LEU A 13 2.95 -4.19 -6.30
CA LEU A 13 1.52 -4.48 -6.25
C LEU A 13 1.21 -5.62 -5.29
N VAL A 14 2.04 -6.66 -5.26
CA VAL A 14 1.94 -7.76 -4.29
C VAL A 14 2.10 -7.22 -2.86
N PHE A 15 3.11 -6.38 -2.61
CA PHE A 15 3.30 -5.80 -1.28
C PHE A 15 2.16 -4.86 -0.88
N ALA A 16 1.62 -4.06 -1.81
CA ALA A 16 0.44 -3.24 -1.54
C ALA A 16 -0.76 -4.12 -1.17
N LEU A 17 -1.00 -5.20 -1.92
CA LEU A 17 -2.11 -6.11 -1.66
C LEU A 17 -1.98 -6.77 -0.28
N ILE A 18 -0.79 -7.26 0.07
CA ILE A 18 -0.53 -7.86 1.39
C ILE A 18 -0.76 -6.82 2.49
N GLY A 19 -0.20 -5.61 2.33
CA GLY A 19 -0.40 -4.52 3.29
C GLY A 19 -1.88 -4.19 3.50
N ILE A 20 -2.65 -4.07 2.41
CA ILE A 20 -4.08 -3.72 2.47
C ILE A 20 -4.94 -4.82 3.10
N THR A 21 -4.67 -6.08 2.79
CA THR A 21 -5.54 -7.21 3.18
C THR A 21 -5.27 -7.75 4.58
N THR A 22 -4.07 -7.51 5.12
CA THR A 22 -3.67 -8.03 6.42
C THR A 22 -4.21 -7.19 7.57
N ASN A 23 -4.44 -7.86 8.71
CA ASN A 23 -4.99 -7.24 9.91
C ASN A 23 -3.92 -6.79 10.92
N TYR A 24 -2.71 -6.52 10.45
CA TYR A 24 -1.54 -6.22 11.30
C TYR A 24 -0.98 -4.85 10.95
N TRP A 25 -1.86 -3.84 10.95
CA TRP A 25 -1.45 -2.45 10.79
C TRP A 25 -0.97 -1.89 12.12
N TYR A 26 -1.64 -2.25 13.20
CA TYR A 26 -1.34 -1.77 14.53
C TYR A 26 -1.51 -2.90 15.56
N GLN A 27 -0.65 -2.90 16.57
CA GLN A 27 -0.75 -3.80 17.71
C GLN A 27 -1.02 -2.98 18.96
N ASN A 28 -2.21 -3.16 19.55
CA ASN A 28 -2.60 -2.44 20.76
C ASN A 28 -1.86 -2.98 22.00
N LEU A 29 -1.86 -2.21 23.10
CA LEU A 29 -1.25 -2.58 24.39
C LEU A 29 -1.77 -3.92 24.94
N SER A 30 -2.97 -4.34 24.52
CA SER A 30 -3.58 -5.63 24.87
C SER A 30 -3.14 -6.80 23.96
N ASN A 31 -2.12 -6.63 23.11
CA ASN A 31 -1.70 -7.57 22.06
C ASN A 31 -2.78 -7.89 21.00
N GLU A 32 -3.72 -6.97 20.82
CA GLU A 32 -4.75 -7.08 19.79
C GLU A 32 -4.24 -6.48 18.48
N ASN A 33 -4.42 -7.20 17.38
CA ASN A 33 -4.01 -6.75 16.06
C ASN A 33 -5.19 -6.06 15.36
N GLU A 34 -4.96 -4.81 14.97
CA GLU A 34 -5.91 -3.99 14.25
C GLU A 34 -5.52 -3.92 12.77
N GLY A 35 -6.49 -4.20 11.91
CA GLY A 35 -6.38 -4.12 10.48
C GLY A 35 -7.02 -2.87 9.89
N LEU A 36 -6.78 -2.68 8.59
CA LEU A 36 -7.40 -1.63 7.80
C LEU A 36 -8.94 -1.77 7.72
N TRP A 37 -9.44 -3.00 7.78
CA TRP A 37 -10.86 -3.34 7.55
C TRP A 37 -11.58 -3.85 8.80
N ILE A 38 -10.86 -4.60 9.63
CA ILE A 38 -11.40 -5.34 10.77
C ILE A 38 -10.52 -5.05 11.98
N ILE A 39 -11.18 -4.83 13.12
CA ILE A 39 -10.53 -4.77 14.42
C ILE A 39 -11.03 -5.93 15.25
N CYS A 40 -10.11 -6.75 15.75
CA CYS A 40 -10.44 -7.85 16.64
C CYS A 40 -10.07 -7.45 18.07
N ARG A 41 -11.06 -7.41 18.95
CA ARG A 41 -10.89 -7.18 20.39
C ARG A 41 -11.11 -8.45 21.16
N ARG A 42 -10.26 -8.69 22.15
CA ARG A 42 -10.40 -9.75 23.12
C ARG A 42 -11.25 -9.23 24.26
N GLN A 43 -12.53 -9.58 24.28
CA GLN A 43 -13.40 -9.23 25.40
C GLN A 43 -13.11 -10.16 26.59
N SER A 44 -12.36 -9.67 27.57
CA SER A 44 -12.33 -10.29 28.90
C SER A 44 -13.58 -9.87 29.66
N PHE A 45 -14.65 -10.69 29.60
CA PHE A 45 -15.80 -10.50 30.48
C PHE A 45 -15.38 -10.67 31.94
N SER A 46 -15.70 -9.67 32.77
CA SER A 46 -15.48 -9.71 34.21
C SER A 46 -16.27 -10.86 34.85
N SER A 47 -15.54 -11.73 35.55
CA SER A 47 -15.98 -12.74 36.54
C SER A 47 -17.04 -13.76 36.05
N TYR A 48 -16.61 -15.02 35.90
CA TYR A 48 -17.39 -16.26 35.73
C TYR A 48 -17.58 -16.86 34.32
N SER A 49 -16.96 -16.34 33.27
CA SER A 49 -16.91 -17.07 31.99
C SER A 49 -15.49 -17.21 31.46
N THR A 50 -14.96 -18.44 31.49
CA THR A 50 -13.64 -18.84 30.97
C THR A 50 -13.59 -18.93 29.44
N LEU A 51 -14.48 -18.24 28.73
CA LEU A 51 -14.55 -18.24 27.28
C LEU A 51 -14.07 -16.87 26.78
N ASN A 52 -12.79 -16.80 26.42
CA ASN A 52 -12.25 -15.71 25.63
C ASN A 52 -12.94 -15.75 24.25
N ILE A 53 -13.93 -14.89 24.03
CA ILE A 53 -14.54 -14.70 22.72
C ILE A 53 -13.86 -13.49 22.09
N ASP A 54 -13.16 -13.71 20.98
CA ASP A 54 -12.62 -12.62 20.17
C ASP A 54 -13.78 -12.03 19.35
N SER A 55 -14.14 -10.78 19.61
CA SER A 55 -15.15 -10.05 18.84
C SER A 55 -14.44 -9.23 17.75
N CYS A 56 -14.69 -9.54 16.48
CA CYS A 56 -14.12 -8.82 15.35
C CYS A 56 -15.19 -7.94 14.67
N ASP A 57 -15.01 -6.62 14.74
CA ASP A 57 -15.93 -5.64 14.17
C ASP A 57 -15.31 -4.96 12.94
N LYS A 58 -16.15 -4.67 11.94
CA LYS A 58 -15.74 -3.85 10.79
C LYS A 58 -15.65 -2.39 11.24
N GLN A 59 -14.49 -1.77 11.07
CA GLN A 59 -14.34 -0.35 11.36
C GLN A 59 -14.44 0.54 10.10
N PRO A 60 -15.10 1.70 10.21
CA PRO A 60 -15.24 2.64 9.10
C PRO A 60 -14.02 3.58 8.99
N TYR A 61 -12.82 3.05 8.72
CA TYR A 61 -11.67 3.87 8.34
C TYR A 61 -11.79 4.39 6.89
N PHE A 62 -12.93 4.94 6.52
CA PHE A 62 -13.32 5.23 5.14
C PHE A 62 -12.28 6.06 4.37
N LYS A 63 -11.67 7.05 5.04
CA LYS A 63 -10.66 7.91 4.41
C LYS A 63 -9.42 7.10 4.01
N SER A 64 -8.88 6.34 4.95
CA SER A 64 -7.65 5.59 4.74
C SER A 64 -7.86 4.33 3.88
N GLN A 65 -9.01 3.67 4.00
CA GLN A 65 -9.44 2.63 3.07
C GLN A 65 -9.53 3.17 1.64
N GLY A 66 -10.13 4.35 1.45
CA GLY A 66 -10.19 5.02 0.15
C GLY A 66 -8.81 5.33 -0.44
N PHE A 67 -7.86 5.80 0.38
CA PHE A 67 -6.48 6.04 -0.07
C PHE A 67 -5.74 4.74 -0.43
N ALA A 68 -5.91 3.68 0.36
CA ALA A 68 -5.34 2.38 0.07
C ALA A 68 -5.86 1.79 -1.26
N ILE A 69 -7.18 1.80 -1.47
CA ILE A 69 -7.80 1.30 -2.71
C ILE A 69 -7.34 2.15 -3.90
N SER A 70 -7.40 3.48 -3.80
CA SER A 70 -7.01 4.36 -4.90
C SER A 70 -5.53 4.18 -5.26
N GLY A 71 -4.63 4.08 -4.28
CA GLY A 71 -3.22 3.76 -4.51
C GLY A 71 -3.05 2.44 -5.27
N PHE A 72 -3.75 1.38 -4.87
CA PHE A 72 -3.71 0.08 -5.54
C PHE A 72 -4.24 0.13 -6.99
N VAL A 73 -5.35 0.84 -7.21
CA VAL A 73 -5.95 1.00 -8.55
C VAL A 73 -4.99 1.74 -9.48
N ILE A 74 -4.40 2.85 -9.02
CA ILE A 74 -3.48 3.62 -9.86
C ILE A 74 -2.20 2.81 -10.16
N LEU A 75 -1.70 2.02 -9.19
CA LEU A 75 -0.56 1.13 -9.41
C LEU A 75 -0.86 0.05 -10.46
N SER A 76 -2.08 -0.50 -10.42
CA SER A 76 -2.57 -1.46 -11.42
C SER A 76 -2.63 -0.84 -12.82
N ILE A 77 -3.13 0.40 -12.92
CA ILE A 77 -3.16 1.15 -14.19
C ILE A 77 -1.73 1.36 -14.71
N ALA A 78 -0.77 1.73 -13.85
CA ALA A 78 0.62 1.90 -14.22
C ALA A 78 1.26 0.58 -14.74
N LEU A 79 0.93 -0.55 -14.14
CA LEU A 79 1.35 -1.87 -14.62
C LEU A 79 0.80 -2.16 -16.02
N ILE A 80 -0.52 -1.96 -16.22
CA ILE A 80 -1.18 -2.18 -17.51
C ILE A 80 -0.56 -1.30 -18.61
N LEU A 81 -0.37 -0.01 -18.33
CA LEU A 81 0.26 0.91 -19.28
C LEU A 81 1.70 0.52 -19.61
N SER A 82 2.47 0.05 -18.61
CA SER A 82 3.83 -0.44 -18.82
C SER A 82 3.87 -1.69 -19.72
N ILE A 83 2.90 -2.59 -19.56
CA ILE A 83 2.72 -3.76 -20.42
C ILE A 83 2.36 -3.32 -21.84
N ILE A 84 1.35 -2.45 -22.01
CA ILE A 84 0.94 -1.94 -23.32
C ILE A 84 2.11 -1.25 -24.02
N ARG A 85 2.91 -0.44 -23.32
CA ARG A 85 4.10 0.21 -23.87
C ARG A 85 5.08 -0.83 -24.41
N ARG A 86 5.34 -1.91 -23.69
CA ARG A 86 6.24 -2.99 -24.14
C ARG A 86 5.76 -3.63 -25.44
N TYR A 87 4.46 -3.86 -25.58
CA TYR A 87 3.88 -4.47 -26.78
C TYR A 87 3.78 -3.51 -27.96
N ARG A 88 3.30 -2.28 -27.74
CA ARG A 88 3.07 -1.30 -28.81
C ARG A 88 4.30 -0.46 -29.15
N LYS A 89 5.38 -0.54 -28.37
CA LYS A 89 6.59 0.30 -28.49
C LYS A 89 6.28 1.80 -28.64
N ASN A 90 5.21 2.26 -27.99
CA ASN A 90 4.74 3.64 -28.12
C ASN A 90 5.27 4.48 -26.96
N ASP A 91 6.23 5.34 -27.23
CA ASP A 91 6.87 6.17 -26.21
C ASP A 91 6.02 7.34 -25.72
N ARG A 92 4.87 7.64 -26.35
CA ARG A 92 3.91 8.61 -25.78
C ARG A 92 3.30 8.11 -24.46
N ILE A 93 3.27 6.79 -24.24
CA ILE A 93 2.72 6.16 -23.03
C ILE A 93 3.59 6.44 -21.79
N LEU A 94 4.89 6.76 -21.97
CA LEU A 94 5.80 7.14 -20.87
C LEU A 94 5.35 8.38 -20.12
N VAL A 95 4.90 9.41 -20.84
CA VAL A 95 4.52 10.70 -20.25
C VAL A 95 3.24 10.55 -19.41
N TYR A 96 2.36 9.64 -19.81
CA TYR A 96 1.16 9.30 -19.03
C TYR A 96 1.44 8.40 -17.83
N LEU A 97 2.63 7.79 -17.72
CA LEU A 97 3.02 6.89 -16.63
C LEU A 97 3.70 7.61 -15.46
N THR A 98 4.37 8.73 -15.72
CA THR A 98 5.09 9.51 -14.72
C THR A 98 4.18 10.20 -13.70
N ILE A 99 3.10 10.82 -14.18
CA ILE A 99 2.18 11.57 -13.31
C ILE A 99 1.44 10.63 -12.33
N PRO A 100 0.85 9.49 -12.77
CA PRO A 100 0.19 8.55 -11.87
C PRO A 100 1.14 7.92 -10.84
N THR A 101 2.37 7.58 -11.23
CA THR A 101 3.34 6.95 -10.31
C THR A 101 3.83 7.90 -9.20
N PHE A 102 3.95 9.19 -9.51
CA PHE A 102 4.24 10.21 -8.49
C PHE A 102 3.05 10.41 -7.53
N ILE A 103 1.83 10.44 -8.07
CA ILE A 103 0.59 10.55 -7.29
C ILE A 103 0.40 9.34 -6.36
N ILE A 104 0.69 8.11 -6.81
CA ILE A 104 0.65 6.91 -5.96
C ILE A 104 1.55 7.08 -4.75
N SER A 105 2.78 7.55 -4.97
CA SER A 105 3.79 7.62 -3.92
C SER A 105 3.37 8.60 -2.82
N ILE A 106 2.74 9.71 -3.21
CA ILE A 106 2.15 10.70 -2.30
C ILE A 106 0.94 10.11 -1.57
N ILE A 107 0.01 9.45 -2.28
CA ILE A 107 -1.20 8.87 -1.70
C ILE A 107 -0.86 7.79 -0.67
N LEU A 108 0.05 6.88 -1.00
CA LEU A 108 0.47 5.81 -0.09
C LEU A 108 1.21 6.37 1.12
N PHE A 109 2.04 7.41 0.95
CA PHE A 109 2.71 8.09 2.06
C PHE A 109 1.72 8.78 3.01
N ILE A 110 0.73 9.48 2.43
CA ILE A 110 -0.37 10.09 3.19
C ILE A 110 -1.20 9.02 3.91
N CYS A 111 -1.44 7.87 3.29
CA CYS A 111 -2.18 6.77 3.92
C CYS A 111 -1.42 6.25 5.15
N SER A 112 -0.11 6.06 5.06
CA SER A 112 0.74 5.67 6.19
C SER A 112 0.74 6.71 7.32
N TYR A 113 0.73 7.99 6.96
CA TYR A 113 0.78 9.10 7.92
C TYR A 113 -0.58 9.35 8.60
N LEU A 114 -1.69 9.25 7.86
CA LEU A 114 -3.05 9.42 8.39
C LEU A 114 -3.48 8.23 9.26
N PHE A 115 -2.93 7.04 9.01
CA PHE A 115 -3.11 5.88 9.89
C PHE A 115 -2.24 5.91 11.14
N HIS A 116 -1.46 6.96 11.35
CA HIS A 116 -0.72 7.16 12.59
C HIS A 116 -1.58 7.99 13.57
N PRO A 117 -2.31 7.37 14.52
CA PRO A 117 -2.80 8.11 15.66
C PRO A 117 -1.60 8.77 16.34
N ARG A 118 -1.68 10.10 16.52
CA ARG A 118 -0.60 10.97 17.00
C ARG A 118 0.00 10.59 18.37
N ASN A 119 -0.56 9.57 19.04
CA ASN A 119 -0.20 9.13 20.38
C ASN A 119 0.37 7.71 20.43
N LEU A 120 0.67 7.07 19.30
CA LEU A 120 1.22 5.71 19.27
C LEU A 120 2.74 5.70 19.29
N ASN A 121 3.31 4.83 20.12
CA ASN A 121 4.74 4.53 20.09
C ASN A 121 5.07 3.70 18.84
N ARG A 122 6.22 3.97 18.20
CA ARG A 122 6.71 3.21 17.03
C ARG A 122 6.78 1.70 17.25
N SER A 123 6.88 1.25 18.51
CA SER A 123 6.89 -0.16 18.90
C SER A 123 5.57 -0.89 18.66
N GLN A 124 4.49 -0.17 18.33
CA GLN A 124 3.16 -0.72 18.13
C GLN A 124 2.76 -0.82 16.66
N PHE A 125 3.68 -0.49 15.74
CA PHE A 125 3.42 -0.67 14.31
C PHE A 125 3.45 -2.14 13.95
N GLY A 126 2.38 -2.58 13.30
CA GLY A 126 2.33 -3.91 12.71
C GLY A 126 3.01 -3.93 11.35
N TYR A 127 3.26 -5.14 10.85
CA TYR A 127 4.07 -5.33 9.66
C TYR A 127 3.41 -4.88 8.35
N SER A 128 2.09 -4.71 8.32
CA SER A 128 1.35 -4.23 7.15
C SER A 128 1.82 -2.84 6.71
N ILE A 129 2.19 -1.98 7.67
CA ILE A 129 2.73 -0.64 7.39
C ILE A 129 4.07 -0.74 6.66
N TYR A 130 4.94 -1.66 7.05
CA TYR A 130 6.23 -1.86 6.38
C TYR A 130 6.04 -2.39 4.96
N PHE A 131 5.08 -3.30 4.72
CA PHE A 131 4.77 -3.75 3.36
C PHE A 131 4.27 -2.61 2.47
N MET A 132 3.40 -1.74 2.99
CA MET A 132 2.94 -0.54 2.28
C MET A 132 4.08 0.43 1.99
N LEU A 133 5.00 0.61 2.94
CA LEU A 133 6.18 1.46 2.77
C LEU A 133 7.14 0.90 1.71
N VAL A 134 7.41 -0.41 1.73
CA VAL A 134 8.23 -1.07 0.70
C VAL A 134 7.58 -0.94 -0.68
N SER A 135 6.26 -1.17 -0.77
CA SER A 135 5.50 -0.98 -2.01
C SER A 135 5.67 0.44 -2.57
N ASN A 136 5.60 1.45 -1.69
CA ASN A 136 5.77 2.86 -2.05
C ASN A 136 7.20 3.18 -2.54
N ILE A 137 8.23 2.69 -1.83
CA ILE A 137 9.63 2.86 -2.26
C ILE A 137 9.84 2.25 -3.65
N LEU A 138 9.29 1.05 -3.90
CA LEU A 138 9.38 0.41 -5.22
C LEU A 138 8.64 1.21 -6.29
N SER A 139 7.48 1.82 -5.99
CA SER A 139 6.79 2.69 -6.94
C SER A 139 7.59 3.96 -7.26
N LEU A 140 8.27 4.56 -6.28
CA LEU A 140 9.17 5.70 -6.48
C LEU A 140 10.37 5.35 -7.37
N ILE A 141 11.01 4.20 -7.11
CA ILE A 141 12.10 3.70 -7.95
C ILE A 141 11.60 3.49 -9.38
N THR A 142 10.40 2.93 -9.54
CA THR A 142 9.77 2.73 -10.86
C THR A 142 9.57 4.07 -11.56
N ALA A 143 9.04 5.08 -10.89
CA ALA A 143 8.87 6.42 -11.45
C ALA A 143 10.20 7.00 -11.94
N GLY A 144 11.26 6.90 -11.14
CA GLY A 144 12.61 7.34 -11.50
C GLY A 144 13.15 6.61 -12.74
N LEU A 145 12.98 5.29 -12.81
CA LEU A 145 13.41 4.47 -13.95
C LEU A 145 12.63 4.80 -15.23
N ILE A 146 11.33 5.10 -15.11
CA ILE A 146 10.48 5.53 -16.22
C ILE A 146 10.99 6.87 -16.77
N ILE A 147 11.22 7.86 -15.90
CA ILE A 147 11.77 9.18 -16.26
C ILE A 147 13.12 9.02 -16.97
N PHE A 148 14.03 8.26 -16.37
CA PHE A 148 15.35 8.00 -16.97
C PHE A 148 15.22 7.36 -18.35
N SER A 149 14.34 6.37 -18.50
CA SER A 149 14.10 5.72 -19.80
C SER A 149 13.52 6.68 -20.86
N ALA A 150 12.74 7.68 -20.44
CA ALA A 150 12.21 8.69 -21.36
C ALA A 150 13.32 9.66 -21.82
N ALA A 151 14.18 10.09 -20.89
CA ALA A 151 15.28 11.01 -21.18
C ALA A 151 16.30 10.39 -22.17
N THR A 152 16.64 9.11 -22.00
CA THR A 152 17.59 8.41 -22.89
C THR A 152 17.09 8.16 -24.32
N ILE A 153 15.77 8.26 -24.56
CA ILE A 153 15.19 8.06 -25.90
C ILE A 153 15.19 9.37 -26.70
N GLN A 154 15.27 10.52 -26.02
CA GLN A 154 15.28 11.84 -26.65
C GLN A 154 16.70 12.37 -26.96
N SER A 155 17.75 11.75 -26.40
CA SER A 155 19.17 12.04 -26.67
C SER A 155 19.72 11.19 -27.80
#